data_AF-A0A418XZL6-F1
#
_entry.id   AF-A0A418XZL6-F1
#
_cell.length_a   1.000
_cell.length_b   1.000
_cell.length_c   1.000
_cell.angle_alpha   90.00
_cell.angle_beta   90.00
_cell.angle_gamma   90.00
#
_symmetry.space_group_name_H-M   'P 1'
#
loop_
_entity.id
_entity.type
_entity.pdbx_description
1 polymer ?
#
loop_
_entity_poly.entity_id
_entity_poly.type
_entity_poly.pdbx_seq_one_letter_code
_entity_poly.pdbx_strand_id
1 'polypeptide(L)'
;MELDINIRLISICLKNTRVFSEILRLSLLAMAVFGFLANAKWFDIGGSFLFLMVAVVLFSVLAACDLGYRYFSNEDMFYHVRALRGEIRLNVLGRDKENRNRYFKLSEDLIKASVVFLVSASLVLSVGLAGGLNA
;
A
#
# COMPACT_ATOMS: atom_id res chain seq x y z
N MET A 1 31.34 -7.56 -6.80
CA MET A 1 30.65 -7.00 -5.62
C MET A 1 29.36 -6.27 -5.95
N GLU A 2 29.28 -5.47 -7.02
CA GLU A 2 28.03 -4.75 -7.37
C GLU A 2 26.86 -5.67 -7.80
N LEU A 3 27.14 -6.83 -8.40
CA LEU A 3 26.09 -7.80 -8.79
C LEU A 3 25.37 -8.43 -7.59
N ASP A 4 26.10 -8.78 -6.52
CA ASP A 4 25.50 -9.35 -5.29
C ASP A 4 24.61 -8.35 -4.55
N ILE A 5 24.98 -7.07 -4.58
CA ILE A 5 24.18 -5.98 -4.00
C ILE A 5 22.87 -5.84 -4.77
N ASN A 6 22.92 -5.89 -6.11
CA ASN A 6 21.73 -5.79 -6.95
C ASN A 6 20.77 -6.99 -6.79
N ILE A 7 21.30 -8.22 -6.65
CA ILE A 7 20.47 -9.42 -6.40
C ILE A 7 19.78 -9.34 -5.03
N ARG A 8 20.49 -8.85 -4.00
CA ARG A 8 19.90 -8.62 -2.68
C ARG A 8 18.81 -7.55 -2.72
N LEU A 9 19.01 -6.47 -3.45
CA LEU A 9 18.03 -5.39 -3.58
C LEU A 9 16.76 -5.86 -4.29
N ILE A 10 16.90 -6.62 -5.38
CA ILE A 10 15.78 -7.22 -6.12
C ILE A 10 15.02 -8.21 -5.23
N SER A 11 15.74 -9.04 -4.46
CA SER A 11 15.13 -9.97 -3.50
C SER A 11 14.33 -9.26 -2.41
N ILE A 12 14.85 -8.15 -1.85
CA ILE A 12 14.15 -7.33 -0.85
C ILE A 12 12.90 -6.68 -1.47
N CYS A 13 12.99 -6.14 -2.69
CA CYS A 13 11.85 -5.56 -3.40
C CYS A 13 10.76 -6.59 -3.70
N LEU A 14 11.15 -7.79 -4.16
CA LEU A 14 10.24 -8.92 -4.41
C LEU A 14 9.59 -9.44 -3.11
N LYS A 15 10.32 -9.41 -2.00
CA LYS A 15 9.78 -9.80 -0.69
C LYS A 15 8.77 -8.78 -0.18
N ASN A 16 9.05 -7.48 -0.33
CA ASN A 16 8.12 -6.40 0.04
C ASN A 16 6.84 -6.48 -0.80
N THR A 17 6.92 -6.64 -2.12
CA THR A 17 5.73 -6.70 -3.00
C THR A 17 4.76 -7.84 -2.65
N ARG A 18 5.24 -8.96 -2.09
CA ARG A 18 4.36 -10.03 -1.54
C ARG A 18 3.60 -9.58 -0.30
N VAL A 19 4.30 -8.98 0.67
CA VAL A 19 3.68 -8.45 1.90
C VAL A 19 2.64 -7.39 1.57
N PHE A 20 2.93 -6.48 0.64
CA PHE A 20 1.99 -5.48 0.16
C PHE A 20 0.79 -6.09 -0.59
N SER A 21 1.01 -7.17 -1.35
CA SER A 21 -0.10 -7.96 -1.91
C SER A 21 -1.05 -8.50 -0.85
N GLU A 22 -0.52 -8.91 0.30
CA GLU A 22 -1.33 -9.41 1.41
C GLU A 22 -2.06 -8.26 2.10
N ILE A 23 -1.42 -7.11 2.30
CA ILE A 23 -2.04 -5.89 2.84
C ILE A 23 -3.23 -5.45 1.98
N LEU A 24 -3.08 -5.43 0.65
CA LEU A 24 -4.17 -5.11 -0.28
C LEU A 24 -5.33 -6.09 -0.17
N ARG A 25 -5.03 -7.40 -0.11
CA ARG A 25 -6.04 -8.45 0.06
C ARG A 25 -6.77 -8.29 1.40
N LEU A 26 -6.05 -7.95 2.47
CA LEU A 26 -6.61 -7.73 3.80
C LEU A 26 -7.53 -6.50 3.80
N SER A 27 -7.14 -5.43 3.11
CA SER A 27 -7.94 -4.21 2.95
C SER A 27 -9.24 -4.47 2.18
N LEU A 28 -9.17 -5.21 1.07
CA LEU A 28 -10.34 -5.58 0.28
C LEU A 28 -11.26 -6.54 1.04
N LEU A 29 -10.70 -7.50 1.77
CA LEU A 29 -11.45 -8.39 2.65
C LEU A 29 -12.18 -7.59 3.73
N ALA A 30 -11.52 -6.63 4.38
CA ALA A 30 -12.13 -5.77 5.40
C ALA A 30 -13.30 -4.95 4.83
N MET A 31 -13.15 -4.39 3.63
CA MET A 31 -14.25 -3.68 2.94
C MET A 31 -15.42 -4.62 2.57
N ALA A 32 -15.13 -5.85 2.15
CA ALA A 32 -16.17 -6.83 1.82
C ALA A 32 -16.95 -7.29 3.06
N VAL A 33 -16.24 -7.61 4.15
CA VAL A 33 -16.83 -7.94 5.45
C VAL A 33 -17.70 -6.79 5.93
N PHE A 34 -17.24 -5.55 5.80
CA PHE A 34 -18.03 -4.38 6.13
C PHE A 34 -19.33 -4.27 5.32
N GLY A 35 -19.25 -4.42 4.00
CA GLY A 35 -20.43 -4.36 3.12
C GLY A 35 -21.46 -5.43 3.47
N PHE A 36 -21.00 -6.58 3.96
CA PHE A 36 -21.88 -7.62 4.51
C PHE A 36 -22.51 -7.21 5.84
N LEU A 37 -21.72 -6.71 6.81
CA LEU A 37 -22.23 -6.25 8.11
C LEU A 37 -23.25 -5.11 7.99
N ALA A 38 -23.04 -4.17 7.07
CA ALA A 38 -23.95 -3.05 6.83
C ALA A 38 -25.34 -3.49 6.31
N ASN A 39 -25.44 -4.67 5.68
CA ASN A 39 -26.71 -5.23 5.21
C ASN A 39 -27.34 -6.21 6.21
N ALA A 40 -26.67 -6.51 7.32
CA ALA A 40 -27.18 -7.43 8.33
C ALA A 40 -28.24 -6.74 9.21
N LYS A 41 -29.44 -7.33 9.29
CA LYS A 41 -30.57 -6.83 10.10
C LYS A 41 -30.30 -6.71 11.61
N TRP A 42 -29.19 -7.25 12.08
CA TRP A 42 -28.81 -7.34 13.49
C TRP A 42 -27.84 -6.24 13.93
N PHE A 43 -27.40 -5.40 12.99
CA PHE A 43 -26.43 -4.34 13.25
C PHE A 43 -27.15 -3.00 13.23
N ASP A 44 -27.34 -2.37 14.39
CA ASP A 44 -27.94 -1.04 14.46
C ASP A 44 -26.89 0.00 14.08
N ILE A 45 -27.12 0.61 12.92
CA ILE A 45 -26.19 1.53 12.27
C ILE A 45 -26.20 2.91 12.95
N GLY A 46 -27.23 3.23 13.76
CA GLY A 46 -27.52 4.58 14.24
C GLY A 46 -26.38 5.28 15.00
N GLY A 47 -25.64 4.57 15.85
CA GLY A 47 -24.55 5.15 16.67
C GLY A 47 -23.16 5.08 16.04
N SER A 48 -22.91 4.10 15.17
CA SER A 48 -21.57 3.76 14.68
C SER A 48 -21.34 4.05 13.20
N PHE A 49 -22.35 4.52 12.45
CA PHE A 49 -22.27 4.77 11.01
C PHE A 49 -21.11 5.68 10.61
N LEU A 50 -20.83 6.73 11.38
CA LEU A 50 -19.77 7.69 11.09
C LEU A 50 -18.37 7.04 11.19
N PHE A 51 -18.11 6.27 12.24
CA PHE A 51 -16.83 5.56 12.40
C PHE A 51 -16.64 4.51 11.30
N LEU A 52 -17.72 3.83 10.96
CA LEU A 52 -17.79 2.84 9.90
C LEU A 52 -17.48 3.45 8.53
N MET A 53 -18.09 4.59 8.18
CA MET A 53 -17.79 5.33 6.95
C MET A 53 -16.34 5.82 6.90
N VAL A 54 -15.81 6.35 8.02
CA VAL A 54 -14.41 6.79 8.10
C VAL A 54 -13.45 5.61 7.90
N ALA A 55 -13.73 4.44 8.47
CA ALA A 55 -12.91 3.24 8.25
C ALA A 55 -12.89 2.83 6.77
N VAL A 56 -14.04 2.83 6.09
CA VAL A 56 -14.12 2.52 4.65
C VAL A 56 -13.31 3.50 3.81
N VAL A 57 -13.39 4.80 4.10
CA VAL A 57 -12.57 5.81 3.40
C VAL A 57 -11.09 5.53 3.64
N LEU A 58 -10.67 5.26 4.88
CA LEU A 58 -9.27 4.96 5.19
C LEU A 58 -8.77 3.68 4.49
N PHE A 59 -9.59 2.62 4.43
CA PHE A 59 -9.26 1.40 3.67
C PHE A 59 -9.19 1.64 2.16
N SER A 60 -10.05 2.51 1.60
CA SER A 60 -9.98 2.88 0.19
C SER A 60 -8.72 3.67 -0.15
N VAL A 61 -8.33 4.61 0.72
CA VAL A 61 -7.09 5.39 0.59
C VAL A 61 -5.88 4.47 0.73
N LEU A 62 -5.92 3.52 1.67
CA LEU A 62 -4.88 2.51 1.82
C LEU A 62 -4.72 1.65 0.56
N ALA A 63 -5.82 1.16 -0.01
CA ALA A 63 -5.80 0.40 -1.25
C ALA A 63 -5.22 1.23 -2.41
N ALA A 64 -5.58 2.51 -2.51
CA ALA A 64 -5.03 3.43 -3.52
C ALA A 64 -3.52 3.68 -3.32
N CYS A 65 -3.07 3.85 -2.08
CA CYS A 65 -1.65 3.98 -1.75
C CYS A 65 -0.86 2.72 -2.09
N ASP A 66 -1.41 1.52 -1.82
CA ASP A 66 -0.76 0.25 -2.13
C ASP A 66 -0.67 0.01 -3.65
N LEU A 67 -1.74 0.32 -4.38
CA LEU A 67 -1.74 0.33 -5.85
C LEU A 67 -0.73 1.33 -6.42
N GLY A 68 -0.65 2.53 -5.84
CA GLY A 68 0.35 3.54 -6.21
C GLY A 68 1.78 3.05 -5.95
N TYR A 69 2.03 2.46 -4.78
CA TYR A 69 3.33 1.86 -4.45
C TYR A 69 3.72 0.78 -5.46
N ARG A 70 2.80 -0.11 -5.82
CA ARG A 70 3.04 -1.14 -6.85
C ARG A 70 3.33 -0.55 -8.22
N TYR A 71 2.64 0.52 -8.60
CA TYR A 71 2.86 1.21 -9.86
C TYR A 71 4.29 1.78 -9.93
N PHE A 72 4.69 2.57 -8.92
CA PHE A 72 6.04 3.14 -8.87
C PHE A 72 7.14 2.10 -8.68
N SER A 73 6.90 1.06 -7.86
CA SER A 73 7.85 -0.03 -7.64
C SER A 73 8.12 -0.86 -8.91
N ASN A 74 7.11 -1.09 -9.75
CA ASN A 74 7.29 -1.76 -11.04
C ASN A 74 8.07 -0.91 -12.04
N GLU A 75 7.80 0.40 -12.11
CA GLU A 75 8.60 1.33 -12.93
C GLU A 75 10.06 1.38 -12.46
N ASP A 76 10.31 1.44 -11.15
CA ASP A 76 11.66 1.41 -10.57
C ASP A 76 12.42 0.13 -10.94
N MET A 77 11.75 -1.03 -10.89
CA MET A 77 12.34 -2.30 -11.28
C MET A 77 12.67 -2.32 -12.78
N PHE A 78 11.83 -1.71 -13.62
CA PHE A 78 12.08 -1.58 -15.06
C PHE A 78 13.33 -0.73 -15.35
N TYR A 79 13.47 0.44 -14.71
CA TYR A 79 14.66 1.29 -14.86
C TYR A 79 15.92 0.60 -14.35
N HIS A 80 15.83 -0.16 -13.26
CA HIS A 80 16.95 -0.91 -12.70
C HIS A 80 17.41 -2.05 -13.63
N VAL A 81 16.48 -2.83 -14.18
CA VAL A 81 16.78 -3.90 -15.15
C VAL A 81 17.34 -3.33 -16.45
N ARG A 82 16.82 -2.19 -16.91
CA ARG A 82 17.31 -1.52 -18.13
C ARG A 82 18.72 -0.95 -17.95
N ALA A 83 19.03 -0.41 -16.77
CA ALA A 83 20.38 0.01 -16.42
C ALA A 83 21.35 -1.18 -16.36
N LEU A 84 20.93 -2.33 -15.81
CA LEU A 84 21.73 -3.56 -15.75
C LEU A 84 22.00 -4.18 -17.13
N ARG A 85 21.07 -4.04 -18.08
CA ARG A 85 21.25 -4.54 -19.47
C ARG A 85 22.19 -3.68 -20.32
N GLY A 86 22.74 -2.59 -19.77
CA GLY A 86 23.76 -1.78 -20.45
C GLY A 86 23.23 -0.90 -21.60
N GLU A 87 21.92 -0.77 -21.76
CA GLU A 87 21.31 0.02 -22.86
C GLU A 87 21.41 1.54 -22.67
N ILE A 88 21.93 2.03 -21.54
CA ILE A 88 21.91 3.46 -21.20
C ILE A 88 23.25 4.12 -21.56
N ARG A 89 23.26 4.87 -22.66
CA ARG A 89 24.37 5.77 -23.03
C ARG A 89 24.68 6.74 -21.87
N LEU A 90 25.96 6.91 -21.56
CA LEU A 90 26.54 7.70 -20.45
C LEU A 90 25.93 9.11 -20.22
N ASN A 91 25.35 9.77 -21.22
CA ASN A 91 24.70 11.09 -21.08
C ASN A 91 23.26 11.06 -20.54
N VAL A 92 22.58 9.90 -20.54
CA VAL A 92 21.22 9.73 -20.00
C VAL A 92 21.25 9.32 -18.53
N LEU A 93 22.35 8.72 -18.08
CA LEU A 93 22.59 8.23 -16.71
C LEU A 93 22.46 9.30 -15.61
N GLY A 94 22.80 10.56 -15.91
CA GLY A 94 22.69 11.67 -14.95
C GLY A 94 21.23 12.05 -14.65
N ARG A 95 20.41 12.18 -15.69
CA ARG A 95 18.97 12.52 -15.58
C ARG A 95 18.14 11.35 -15.05
N ASP A 96 18.47 10.12 -15.45
CA ASP A 96 17.82 8.92 -14.96
C ASP A 96 18.13 8.64 -13.48
N LYS A 97 19.34 8.99 -12.99
CA LYS A 97 19.68 8.84 -11.56
C LYS A 97 18.80 9.72 -10.66
N GLU A 98 18.55 10.96 -11.07
CA GLU A 98 17.75 11.91 -10.30
C GLU A 98 16.28 11.49 -10.26
N ASN A 99 15.71 11.08 -11.40
CA ASN A 99 14.36 10.53 -11.47
C ASN A 99 14.23 9.26 -10.62
N ARG A 100 15.18 8.33 -10.71
CA ARG A 100 15.17 7.09 -9.89
C ARG A 100 15.19 7.39 -8.39
N ASN A 101 15.95 8.40 -7.95
CA ASN A 101 16.00 8.78 -6.53
C ASN A 101 14.68 9.42 -6.05
N ARG A 102 13.95 10.08 -6.96
CA ARG A 102 12.64 10.68 -6.67
C ARG A 102 11.55 9.62 -6.53
N TYR A 103 11.50 8.65 -7.44
CA TYR A 103 10.57 7.52 -7.36
C TYR A 103 10.86 6.61 -6.16
N PHE A 104 12.13 6.42 -5.80
CA PHE A 104 12.52 5.70 -4.59
C PHE A 104 12.02 6.38 -3.30
N LYS A 105 12.12 7.71 -3.21
CA LYS A 105 11.58 8.45 -2.06
C LYS A 105 10.06 8.41 -2.00
N LEU A 106 9.40 8.56 -3.16
CA LEU A 106 7.94 8.49 -3.23
C LEU A 106 7.41 7.11 -2.83
N SER A 107 8.07 6.03 -3.25
CA SER A 107 7.68 4.67 -2.85
C SER A 107 7.91 4.43 -1.36
N GLU A 108 9.00 4.94 -0.78
CA GLU A 108 9.25 4.87 0.66
C GLU A 108 8.19 5.65 1.47
N ASP A 109 7.81 6.85 1.04
CA ASP A 109 6.78 7.66 1.69
C ASP A 109 5.39 7.01 1.58
N LEU A 110 5.07 6.41 0.42
CA LEU A 110 3.84 5.65 0.23
C LEU A 110 3.76 4.42 1.14
N ILE A 111 4.89 3.72 1.37
CA ILE A 111 4.96 2.62 2.34
C ILE A 111 4.63 3.15 3.75
N LYS A 112 5.31 4.21 4.20
CA LYS A 112 5.07 4.76 5.54
C LYS A 112 3.62 5.21 5.70
N ALA A 113 3.06 5.86 4.69
CA ALA A 113 1.66 6.26 4.67
C ALA A 113 0.73 5.05 4.78
N SER A 114 0.94 4.00 3.99
CA SER A 114 0.10 2.80 4.01
C SER A 114 0.08 2.11 5.39
N VAL A 115 1.22 2.03 6.09
CA VAL A 115 1.26 1.45 7.44
C VAL A 115 0.46 2.28 8.44
N VAL A 116 0.58 3.61 8.39
CA VAL A 116 -0.18 4.52 9.26
C VAL A 116 -1.68 4.43 8.98
N PHE A 117 -2.07 4.38 7.70
CA PHE A 117 -3.46 4.19 7.30
C PHE A 117 -4.02 2.84 7.73
N LEU A 118 -3.21 1.77 7.72
CA LEU A 118 -3.64 0.45 8.16
C LEU A 118 -3.95 0.42 9.65
N VAL A 119 -3.05 0.97 10.47
CA VAL A 119 -3.21 1.01 11.93
C VAL A 119 -4.40 1.88 12.30
N SER A 120 -4.54 3.06 11.68
CA SER A 120 -5.66 3.96 11.94
C SER A 120 -7.00 3.39 11.48
N ALA A 121 -7.08 2.79 10.29
CA ALA A 121 -8.30 2.15 9.79
C ALA A 121 -8.75 1.00 10.69
N SER A 122 -7.81 0.16 11.12
CA SER A 122 -8.07 -0.95 12.04
C SER A 122 -8.59 -0.46 13.40
N LEU A 123 -8.00 0.60 13.94
CA LEU A 123 -8.39 1.17 15.23
C LEU A 123 -9.78 1.82 15.17
N VAL A 124 -10.07 2.58 14.10
CA VAL A 124 -11.39 3.18 13.87
C VAL A 124 -12.46 2.10 13.68
N LEU A 125 -12.15 1.04 12.93
CA LEU A 125 -13.07 -0.08 12.73
C LEU A 125 -13.36 -0.83 14.03
N SER A 126 -12.34 -1.07 14.86
CA SER A 126 -12.48 -1.71 16.18
C SER A 126 -13.37 -0.89 17.12
N VAL A 127 -13.16 0.44 17.19
CA VAL A 127 -13.98 1.35 17.99
C VAL A 127 -15.42 1.42 17.48
N GLY A 128 -15.61 1.50 16.15
CA GLY A 128 -16.93 1.51 15.53
C GLY A 128 -17.73 0.22 15.78
N LEU A 129 -17.06 -0.94 15.71
CA LEU A 129 -17.66 -2.23 16.04
C LEU A 129 -18.01 -2.33 17.53
N ALA A 130 -17.10 -1.93 18.43
CA ALA A 130 -17.35 -1.96 19.87
C ALA A 130 -18.50 -1.00 20.28
N GLY A 131 -18.62 0.16 19.62
CA GLY A 131 -19.74 1.07 19.82
C GLY A 131 -21.07 0.53 19.28
N GLY A 132 -21.04 -0.21 18.16
CA GLY A 132 -22.25 -0.75 17.52
C GLY A 132 -22.77 -2.04 18.17
N LEU A 133 -21.93 -2.78 18.88
CA LEU A 133 -22.33 -3.96 19.66
C LEU A 133 -22.93 -3.62 21.04
N ASN A 134 -22.65 -2.42 21.56
CA ASN A 134 -23.12 -1.96 22.88
C ASN A 134 -24.35 -1.02 22.80
N ALA A 135 -24.81 -0.71 21.58
CA ALA A 135 -26.02 0.07 21.31
C ALA A 135 -27.21 -0.86 21.07
#